data_AF-A0A2N2XD33-F1
#
_entry.id   AF-A0A2N2XD33-F1
#
_cell.length_a   1.000
_cell.length_b   1.000
_cell.length_c   1.000
_cell.angle_alpha   90.00
_cell.angle_beta   90.00
_cell.angle_gamma   90.00
#
_symmetry.space_group_name_H-M   'P 1'
#
loop_
_entity.id
_entity.type
_entity.pdbx_description
1 polymer ?
#
loop_
_entity_poly.entity_id
_entity_poly.type
_entity_poly.pdbx_seq_one_letter_code
_entity_poly.pdbx_strand_id
1 'polypeptide(L)'
;MEPITTQHELSAAILRLEYQQSEDGKALKEQFHLAYNSVKPANIILDTLKNLGESSIIKDNLFNTSVGFGTGYLSKMIFQGVVNSPIKKLLGSALMFGITNLVAKNPEGIKAMASKIFKLFGNHSNEEDQEPETY
;
A
#
# COMPACT_ATOMS: atom_id res chain seq x y z
N MET A 1 26.29 -45.96 30.00
CA MET A 1 26.79 -46.47 28.70
C MET A 1 27.33 -47.85 28.96
N GLU A 2 26.75 -48.86 28.32
CA GLU A 2 27.32 -50.21 28.42
C GLU A 2 28.64 -50.27 27.64
N PRO A 3 29.68 -50.92 28.17
CA PRO A 3 30.96 -51.03 27.49
C PRO A 3 30.84 -51.91 26.25
N ILE A 4 31.32 -51.41 25.11
CA ILE A 4 31.39 -52.19 23.87
C ILE A 4 32.54 -53.18 24.03
N THR A 5 32.22 -54.48 24.05
CA THR A 5 33.20 -55.52 24.41
C THR A 5 33.54 -56.44 23.23
N THR A 6 32.77 -56.37 22.13
CA THR A 6 32.96 -57.22 20.95
C THR A 6 32.99 -56.41 19.65
N GLN A 7 33.66 -56.92 18.60
CA GLN A 7 33.71 -56.25 17.29
C GLN A 7 32.33 -56.05 16.67
N HIS A 8 31.40 -56.98 16.86
CA HIS A 8 30.05 -56.88 16.32
C HIS A 8 29.27 -55.71 16.95
N GLU A 9 29.42 -55.56 18.27
CA GLU A 9 28.80 -54.48 19.04
C GLU A 9 29.38 -53.11 18.69
N LEU A 10 30.68 -53.05 18.36
CA LEU A 10 31.32 -51.83 17.85
C LEU A 10 30.76 -51.41 16.48
N SER A 11 30.64 -52.36 15.53
CA SER A 11 30.07 -52.07 14.21
C SER A 11 28.61 -51.65 14.28
N ALA A 12 27.82 -52.29 15.15
CA ALA A 12 26.42 -51.90 15.38
C ALA A 12 26.31 -50.50 16.00
N ALA A 13 27.20 -50.15 16.94
CA ALA A 13 27.26 -48.82 17.53
C ALA A 13 27.65 -47.74 16.50
N ILE A 14 28.61 -48.03 15.61
CA ILE A 14 29.02 -47.13 14.52
C ILE A 14 27.84 -46.86 13.58
N LEU A 15 27.16 -47.91 13.09
CA LEU A 15 25.99 -47.75 12.21
C LEU A 15 24.88 -46.92 12.87
N ARG A 16 24.63 -47.14 14.16
CA ARG A 16 23.65 -46.36 14.92
C ARG A 16 24.06 -44.88 15.01
N LEU A 17 25.33 -44.60 15.29
CA LEU A 17 25.85 -43.25 15.38
C LEU A 17 25.86 -42.53 14.03
N GLU A 18 26.16 -43.22 12.94
CA GLU A 18 26.08 -42.68 11.58
C GLU A 18 24.65 -42.33 11.20
N TYR A 19 23.69 -43.20 11.53
CA TYR A 19 22.28 -42.92 11.31
C TYR A 19 21.82 -41.69 12.12
N GLN A 20 22.18 -41.64 13.41
CA GLN A 20 21.84 -40.52 14.27
C GLN A 20 22.47 -39.21 13.77
N GLN A 21 23.75 -39.23 13.39
CA GLN A 21 24.45 -38.07 12.83
C GLN A 21 23.79 -37.56 11.54
N SER A 22 23.33 -38.47 10.67
CA SER A 22 22.62 -38.12 9.44
C SER A 22 21.29 -37.41 9.72
N GLU A 23 20.52 -37.93 10.67
CA GLU A 23 19.24 -37.33 11.09
C GLU A 23 19.46 -35.97 11.78
N ASP A 24 20.42 -35.88 12.70
CA ASP A 24 20.78 -34.63 13.38
C ASP A 24 21.25 -33.56 12.38
N GLY A 25 22.01 -33.97 11.35
CA GLY A 25 22.46 -33.09 10.27
C GLY A 25 21.31 -32.54 9.42
N LYS A 26 20.29 -33.35 9.12
CA LYS A 26 19.08 -32.89 8.42
C LYS A 26 18.31 -31.88 9.25
N ALA A 27 18.07 -32.18 10.52
CA ALA A 27 17.36 -31.30 11.44
C ALA A 27 18.08 -29.94 11.57
N LEU A 28 19.41 -29.95 11.68
CA LEU A 28 20.20 -28.72 11.75
C LEU A 28 20.09 -27.88 10.47
N LYS A 29 20.09 -28.53 9.30
CA LYS A 29 19.92 -27.85 8.01
C LYS A 29 18.54 -27.22 7.87
N GLU A 30 17.49 -27.90 8.33
CA GLU A 30 16.13 -27.36 8.35
C GLU A 30 16.01 -26.15 9.28
N GLN A 31 16.53 -26.26 10.51
CA GLN A 31 16.53 -25.14 11.45
C GLN A 31 17.34 -23.95 10.93
N PHE A 32 18.49 -24.20 10.30
CA PHE A 32 19.27 -23.16 9.66
C PHE A 32 18.49 -22.50 8.51
N HIS A 33 17.80 -23.28 7.68
CA HIS A 33 17.01 -22.73 6.59
C HIS A 33 15.84 -21.88 7.09
N LEU A 34 15.17 -22.32 8.15
CA LEU A 34 14.09 -21.58 8.81
C LEU A 34 14.61 -20.28 9.44
N ALA A 35 15.71 -20.34 10.18
CA ALA A 35 16.34 -19.17 10.77
C ALA A 35 16.81 -18.19 9.68
N TYR A 36 17.48 -18.68 8.63
CA TYR A 36 17.92 -17.87 7.50
C TYR A 36 16.74 -17.21 6.79
N ASN A 37 15.63 -17.91 6.63
CA ASN A 37 14.42 -17.34 6.06
C ASN A 37 13.75 -16.34 7.01
N SER A 38 13.78 -16.53 8.33
CA SER A 38 13.15 -15.60 9.28
C SER A 38 13.92 -14.28 9.41
N VAL A 39 15.25 -14.27 9.26
CA VAL A 39 16.03 -13.03 9.24
C VAL A 39 16.03 -12.30 7.89
N LYS A 40 15.41 -12.86 6.83
CA LYS A 40 15.26 -12.12 5.57
C LYS A 40 14.37 -10.89 5.80
N PRO A 41 14.82 -9.68 5.45
CA PRO A 41 14.03 -8.46 5.61
C PRO A 41 12.65 -8.54 4.97
N ALA A 42 12.54 -9.25 3.83
CA ALA A 42 11.28 -9.47 3.14
C ALA A 42 10.25 -10.25 3.99
N ASN A 43 10.68 -11.28 4.74
CA ASN A 43 9.80 -12.06 5.59
C ASN A 43 9.41 -11.30 6.86
N ILE A 44 10.33 -10.50 7.41
CA ILE A 44 10.04 -9.61 8.54
C ILE A 44 8.99 -8.56 8.13
N ILE A 45 9.14 -7.93 6.97
CA ILE A 45 8.17 -6.96 6.45
C ILE A 45 6.82 -7.65 6.21
N LEU A 46 6.80 -8.83 5.59
CA LEU A 46 5.58 -9.56 5.29
C LEU A 46 4.84 -9.99 6.56
N ASP A 47 5.54 -10.55 7.55
CA ASP A 47 4.96 -10.94 8.84
C ASP A 47 4.49 -9.71 9.62
N THR A 48 5.25 -8.62 9.60
CA THR A 48 4.84 -7.36 10.23
C THR A 48 3.59 -6.80 9.56
N LEU A 49 3.52 -6.79 8.22
CA LEU A 49 2.34 -6.34 7.49
C LEU A 49 1.12 -7.26 7.69
N LYS A 50 1.32 -8.57 7.80
CA LYS A 50 0.27 -9.54 8.09
C LYS A 50 -0.29 -9.33 9.51
N ASN A 51 0.58 -9.19 10.51
CA ASN A 51 0.20 -8.94 11.90
C ASN A 51 -0.48 -7.56 12.07
N LEU A 52 0.02 -6.54 11.38
CA LEU A 52 -0.60 -5.21 11.34
C LEU A 52 -1.98 -5.27 10.65
N GLY A 53 -2.08 -6.03 9.57
CA GLY A 53 -3.30 -6.28 8.81
C GLY A 53 -4.34 -7.14 9.53
N GLU A 54 -4.06 -7.73 10.69
CA GLU A 54 -5.08 -8.42 11.50
C GLU A 54 -5.80 -7.47 12.48
N SER A 55 -5.19 -6.33 12.81
CA SER A 55 -5.81 -5.31 13.66
C SER A 55 -6.66 -4.33 12.83
N SER A 56 -7.95 -4.14 13.18
CA SER A 56 -8.85 -3.27 12.40
C SER A 56 -8.38 -1.80 12.40
N ILE A 57 -7.77 -1.35 13.49
CA ILE A 57 -7.27 0.02 13.68
C ILE A 57 -6.13 0.34 12.70
N ILE A 58 -5.27 -0.63 12.37
CA ILE A 58 -4.17 -0.39 11.43
C ILE A 58 -4.65 -0.55 9.99
N LYS A 59 -5.66 -1.38 9.70
CA LYS A 59 -6.30 -1.40 8.37
C LYS A 59 -6.83 -0.03 7.98
N ASP A 60 -7.56 0.63 8.88
CA ASP A 60 -8.14 1.95 8.60
C ASP A 60 -7.05 3.01 8.42
N ASN A 61 -6.00 2.98 9.25
CA ASN A 61 -4.87 3.91 9.12
C ASN A 61 -4.00 3.65 7.89
N LEU A 62 -3.77 2.39 7.51
CA LEU A 62 -3.03 2.04 6.30
C LEU A 62 -3.85 2.34 5.04
N PHE A 63 -5.17 2.11 5.08
CA PHE A 63 -6.07 2.52 4.02
C PHE A 63 -6.07 4.04 3.86
N ASN A 64 -6.27 4.80 4.94
CA ASN A 64 -6.20 6.26 4.89
C ASN A 64 -4.82 6.78 4.45
N THR A 65 -3.73 6.13 4.87
CA THR A 65 -2.37 6.50 4.46
C THR A 65 -2.15 6.16 2.98
N SER A 66 -2.50 4.98 2.51
CA SER A 66 -2.37 4.59 1.10
C SER A 66 -3.29 5.39 0.18
N VAL A 67 -4.47 5.78 0.64
CA VAL A 67 -5.36 6.73 -0.04
C VAL A 67 -4.78 8.13 -0.02
N GLY A 68 -4.15 8.59 1.08
CA GLY A 68 -3.46 9.88 1.15
C GLY A 68 -2.24 9.96 0.23
N PHE A 69 -1.42 8.90 0.20
CA PHE A 69 -0.28 8.78 -0.71
C PHE A 69 -0.74 8.59 -2.16
N GLY A 70 -1.76 7.77 -2.40
CA GLY A 70 -2.34 7.55 -3.72
C GLY A 70 -2.99 8.81 -4.28
N THR A 71 -3.86 9.45 -3.51
CA THR A 71 -4.51 10.72 -3.87
C THR A 71 -3.49 11.84 -3.99
N GLY A 72 -2.51 11.93 -3.10
CA GLY A 72 -1.44 12.92 -3.16
C GLY A 72 -0.54 12.73 -4.38
N TYR A 73 -0.17 11.49 -4.71
CA TYR A 73 0.61 11.16 -5.90
C TYR A 73 -0.19 11.35 -7.18
N LEU A 74 -1.46 10.93 -7.23
CA LEU A 74 -2.37 11.20 -8.35
C LEU A 74 -2.61 12.69 -8.54
N SER A 75 -2.79 13.45 -7.45
CA SER A 75 -2.85 14.91 -7.46
C SER A 75 -1.57 15.50 -8.02
N LYS A 76 -0.40 15.05 -7.54
CA LYS A 76 0.90 15.46 -8.07
C LYS A 76 1.05 15.13 -9.55
N MET A 77 0.57 13.98 -10.00
CA MET A 77 0.58 13.58 -11.41
C MET A 77 -0.33 14.48 -12.27
N ILE A 78 -1.52 14.83 -11.78
CA ILE A 78 -2.50 15.63 -12.52
C ILE A 78 -2.12 17.12 -12.53
N PHE A 79 -1.76 17.68 -11.37
CA PHE A 79 -1.49 19.11 -11.18
C PHE A 79 -0.05 19.50 -11.50
N GLN A 80 0.94 18.67 -11.13
CA GLN A 80 2.36 19.03 -11.25
C GLN A 80 3.00 18.59 -12.58
N GLY A 81 2.23 17.96 -13.49
CA GLY A 81 2.64 17.73 -14.87
C GLY A 81 3.80 16.74 -15.08
N VAL A 82 4.17 15.97 -14.05
CA VAL A 82 5.36 15.09 -14.05
C VAL A 82 5.24 13.92 -15.05
N VAL A 83 4.06 13.65 -15.62
CA VAL A 83 3.85 12.59 -16.61
C VAL A 83 3.54 13.18 -17.99
N ASN A 84 4.47 12.99 -18.92
CA ASN A 84 4.28 13.31 -20.34
C ASN A 84 3.14 12.48 -20.95
N SER A 85 1.96 13.09 -21.03
CA SER A 85 1.06 13.12 -22.21
C SER A 85 -0.17 12.19 -22.34
N PRO A 86 -0.29 10.93 -21.86
CA PRO A 86 -1.49 10.11 -22.15
C PRO A 86 -2.62 10.20 -21.11
N ILE A 87 -2.32 10.12 -19.81
CA ILE A 87 -3.36 10.11 -18.76
C ILE A 87 -4.09 11.46 -18.68
N LYS A 88 -3.35 12.57 -18.78
CA LYS A 88 -3.93 13.92 -18.83
C LYS A 88 -4.86 14.09 -20.04
N LYS A 89 -4.49 13.54 -21.21
CA LYS A 89 -5.33 13.58 -22.41
C LYS A 89 -6.59 12.73 -22.25
N LEU A 90 -6.48 11.56 -21.61
CA LEU A 90 -7.64 10.71 -21.33
C LEU A 90 -8.63 11.40 -20.38
N LEU A 91 -8.12 11.96 -19.27
CA LEU A 91 -8.95 12.70 -18.30
C LEU A 91 -9.57 13.94 -18.93
N GLY A 92 -8.80 14.71 -19.70
CA GLY A 92 -9.31 15.87 -20.44
C GLY A 92 -10.36 15.49 -21.48
N SER A 93 -10.15 14.39 -22.21
CA SER A 93 -11.10 13.87 -23.21
C SER A 93 -12.39 13.38 -22.56
N ALA A 94 -12.32 12.67 -21.42
CA ALA A 94 -13.49 12.24 -20.67
C ALA A 94 -14.30 13.43 -20.13
N LEU A 95 -13.62 14.44 -19.59
CA LEU A 95 -14.24 15.70 -19.17
C LEU A 95 -14.93 16.41 -20.34
N MET A 96 -14.21 16.57 -21.45
CA MET A 96 -14.73 17.21 -22.66
C MET A 96 -15.92 16.45 -23.23
N PHE A 97 -15.88 15.11 -23.24
CA PHE A 97 -16.98 14.27 -23.69
C PHE A 97 -18.20 14.39 -22.77
N GLY A 98 -17.98 14.42 -21.45
CA GLY A 98 -19.04 14.65 -20.47
C GLY A 98 -19.72 16.01 -20.62
N ILE A 99 -18.93 17.08 -20.75
CA ILE A 99 -19.43 18.43 -21.01
C ILE A 99 -20.16 18.49 -22.35
N THR A 100 -19.59 17.93 -23.42
CA THR A 100 -20.16 17.96 -24.76
C THR A 100 -21.49 17.22 -24.83
N ASN A 101 -21.59 16.03 -24.22
CA ASN A 101 -22.84 15.26 -24.17
C ASN A 101 -23.93 15.99 -23.35
N LEU A 102 -23.52 16.71 -22.30
CA LEU A 102 -24.43 17.48 -21.47
C LEU A 102 -24.89 18.78 -22.17
N VAL A 103 -24.00 19.48 -22.89
CA VAL A 103 -24.33 20.65 -23.73
C VAL A 103 -25.27 20.25 -24.86
N ALA A 104 -24.99 19.13 -25.54
CA ALA A 104 -25.78 18.64 -26.65
C ALA A 104 -27.22 18.28 -26.23
N LYS A 105 -27.42 17.85 -24.99
CA LYS A 105 -28.74 17.46 -24.46
C LYS A 105 -29.46 18.58 -23.71
N ASN A 106 -28.74 19.44 -22.98
CA ASN A 106 -29.30 20.48 -22.12
C ASN A 106 -28.35 21.70 -21.96
N PRO A 107 -28.38 22.68 -22.89
CA PRO A 107 -27.50 23.85 -22.83
C PRO A 107 -27.73 24.74 -21.59
N GLU A 108 -28.98 24.81 -21.10
CA GLU A 108 -29.35 25.50 -19.85
C GLU A 108 -28.65 24.90 -18.61
N GLY A 109 -28.46 23.57 -18.60
CA GLY A 109 -27.83 22.85 -17.49
C GLY A 109 -26.36 23.24 -17.30
N ILE A 110 -25.63 23.47 -18.40
CA ILE A 110 -24.25 23.96 -18.33
C ILE A 110 -24.18 25.35 -17.73
N LYS A 111 -25.09 26.26 -18.11
CA LYS A 111 -25.08 27.64 -17.60
C LYS A 111 -25.34 27.68 -16.10
N ALA A 112 -26.27 26.85 -15.62
CA ALA A 112 -26.56 26.69 -14.20
C ALA A 112 -25.38 26.05 -13.43
N MET A 113 -24.74 25.02 -13.98
CA MET A 113 -23.57 24.39 -13.35
C MET A 113 -22.36 25.33 -13.36
N ALA A 114 -22.07 26.01 -14.47
CA ALA A 114 -21.01 26.99 -14.58
C ALA A 114 -21.21 28.16 -13.61
N SER A 115 -22.45 28.66 -13.48
CA SER A 115 -22.77 29.70 -12.50
C SER A 115 -22.57 29.22 -11.06
N LYS A 116 -22.96 27.97 -10.74
CA LYS A 116 -22.73 27.39 -9.40
C LYS A 116 -21.24 27.21 -9.11
N ILE A 117 -20.46 26.69 -10.06
CA ILE A 117 -19.01 26.52 -9.91
C ILE A 117 -18.35 27.90 -9.77
N PHE A 118 -18.71 28.87 -10.61
CA PHE A 118 -18.18 30.22 -10.52
C PHE A 118 -18.50 30.89 -9.18
N LYS A 119 -19.71 30.68 -8.64
CA LYS A 119 -20.07 31.15 -7.29
C LYS A 119 -19.29 30.40 -6.20
N LEU A 120 -19.13 29.09 -6.29
CA LEU A 120 -18.37 28.30 -5.31
C LEU A 120 -16.87 28.68 -5.27
N PHE A 121 -16.27 29.04 -6.40
CA PHE A 121 -14.85 29.42 -6.49
C PHE A 121 -14.61 30.94 -6.40
N GLY A 122 -15.60 31.77 -6.70
CA GLY A 122 -15.47 33.23 -6.71
C GLY A 122 -15.98 33.94 -5.44
N ASN A 123 -16.66 33.25 -4.53
CA ASN A 123 -17.35 33.87 -3.39
C ASN A 123 -16.51 33.92 -2.09
N HIS A 124 -15.18 34.01 -2.20
CA HIS A 124 -14.30 34.16 -1.03
C HIS A 124 -13.71 35.56 -0.84
N SER A 125 -14.25 36.57 -1.53
CA SER A 125 -13.80 37.94 -1.42
C SER A 125 -14.99 38.88 -1.50
N ASN A 126 -15.71 39.05 -0.38
CA ASN A 126 -16.39 40.27 0.06
C ASN A 126 -17.23 39.95 1.32
N GLU A 127 -16.58 39.86 2.47
CA GLU A 127 -17.21 40.06 3.78
C GLU A 127 -16.13 40.66 4.68
N GLU A 128 -16.02 41.99 4.66
CA GLU A 128 -15.35 42.79 5.69
C GLU A 128 -15.97 44.20 5.66
N ASP A 129 -16.93 44.37 6.58
CA ASP A 129 -17.13 45.49 7.51
C ASP A 129 -17.10 46.94 7.00
N GLN A 130 -18.27 47.58 6.97
CA GLN A 130 -18.40 49.00 7.33
C GLN A 130 -19.67 49.22 8.19
N GLU A 131 -19.45 49.29 9.50
CA GLU A 131 -20.35 49.89 10.49
C GLU A 131 -20.26 51.45 10.44
N PRO A 132 -21.20 52.18 11.07
CA PRO A 132 -21.70 53.47 10.60
C PRO A 132 -20.94 54.69 11.14
N GLU A 133 -20.72 55.71 10.29
CA GLU A 133 -20.34 57.04 10.75
C GLU A 133 -21.52 58.01 10.81
N THR A 134 -21.70 58.50 12.03
CA THR A 134 -22.55 59.54 12.56
C THR A 134 -22.31 60.92 11.94
N TYR A 135 -23.37 61.73 11.83
CA TYR A 135 -23.28 63.17 12.06
C TYR A 135 -24.52 63.65 12.82
#